data_AF-A0A2I0I681-F1
#
_entry.id   AF-A0A2I0I681-F1
#
_cell.length_a   1.000
_cell.length_b   1.000
_cell.length_c   1.000
_cell.angle_alpha   90.00
_cell.angle_beta   90.00
_cell.angle_gamma   90.00
#
_symmetry.space_group_name_H-M   'P 1'
#
loop_
_entity.id
_entity.type
_entity.pdbx_description
1 polymer ?
#
loop_
_entity_poly.entity_id
_entity_poly.type
_entity_poly.pdbx_seq_one_letter_code
_entity_poly.pdbx_strand_id
1 'polypeptide(L)'
;MLQYWEYEEFVIHSFQDSLSGSALDWFMSLKVEDIPTWEDLFRKFTDQYRYCAKAPPTLLELSTKEMARGQKFEEYAAKWRAQAAKHIPSISEAQQIQLFHSTLRGVYYSHLSAYTSSFSDLIEAGKELDLGIKLGRMEDPTNKGDESSKKVLSAPHFGPPASHGRTSDQGP
;
A
#
# COMPACT_ATOMS: atom_id res chain seq x y z
N MET A 1 -18.53 38.63 29.43
CA MET A 1 -17.95 37.32 29.79
C MET A 1 -19.11 36.45 30.19
N LEU A 2 -19.35 35.34 29.48
CA LEU A 2 -20.30 34.33 29.96
C LEU A 2 -19.77 33.76 31.27
N GLN A 3 -20.66 33.47 32.21
CA GLN A 3 -20.24 32.74 33.40
C GLN A 3 -19.74 31.36 32.96
N TYR A 4 -18.69 30.84 33.61
CA TYR A 4 -18.09 29.55 33.28
C TYR A 4 -19.15 28.42 33.16
N TRP A 5 -20.20 28.49 33.98
CA TRP A 5 -21.32 27.55 33.95
C TRP A 5 -22.18 27.62 32.67
N GLU A 6 -22.46 28.82 32.17
CA GLU A 6 -23.20 29.03 30.92
C GLU A 6 -22.39 28.53 29.70
N TYR A 7 -21.06 28.58 29.78
CA TYR A 7 -20.17 28.06 28.74
C TYR A 7 -20.19 26.53 28.68
N GLU A 8 -20.08 25.86 29.83
CA GLU A 8 -20.12 24.39 29.92
C GLU A 8 -21.46 23.84 29.38
N GLU A 9 -22.58 24.42 29.80
CA GLU A 9 -23.93 24.05 29.33
C GLU A 9 -24.07 24.25 27.81
N PHE A 10 -23.62 25.40 27.29
CA PHE A 10 -23.65 25.69 25.86
C PHE A 10 -22.84 24.67 25.04
N VAL A 11 -21.63 24.31 25.48
CA VAL A 11 -20.77 23.36 24.75
C VAL A 11 -21.35 21.95 24.79
N ILE A 12 -21.89 21.52 25.94
CA ILE A 12 -22.54 20.20 26.07
C ILE A 12 -23.76 20.09 25.14
N HIS A 13 -24.62 21.11 25.10
CA HIS A 13 -25.78 21.11 24.19
C HIS A 13 -25.37 21.17 22.73
N SER A 14 -24.40 22.02 22.39
CA SER A 14 -23.87 22.11 21.02
C SER A 14 -23.28 20.76 20.57
N PHE A 15 -22.61 20.04 21.49
CA PHE A 15 -22.10 18.72 21.20
C PHE A 15 -23.22 17.72 20.97
N GLN A 16 -24.25 17.69 21.83
CA GLN A 16 -25.42 16.84 21.65
C GLN A 16 -26.08 17.05 20.28
N ASP A 17 -26.29 18.30 19.86
CA ASP A 17 -26.90 18.64 18.57
C ASP A 17 -26.06 18.19 17.37
N SER A 18 -24.75 17.99 17.56
CA SER A 18 -23.84 17.46 16.53
C SER A 18 -23.90 15.94 16.36
N LEU A 19 -24.51 15.21 17.30
CA LEU A 19 -24.55 13.74 17.31
C LEU A 19 -25.71 13.20 16.48
N SER A 20 -25.53 12.00 15.93
CA SER A 20 -26.58 11.27 15.21
C SER A 20 -26.44 9.76 15.40
N GLY A 21 -27.55 9.03 15.20
CA GLY A 21 -27.62 7.58 15.32
C GLY A 21 -27.11 7.08 16.67
N SER A 22 -26.28 6.03 16.66
CA SER A 22 -25.77 5.39 17.87
C SER A 22 -24.99 6.32 18.80
N ALA A 23 -24.39 7.40 18.27
CA ALA A 23 -23.71 8.40 19.08
C ALA A 23 -24.68 9.24 19.91
N LEU A 24 -25.82 9.61 19.32
CA LEU A 24 -26.89 10.31 20.03
C LEU A 24 -27.58 9.38 21.05
N ASP A 25 -27.86 8.13 20.66
CA ASP A 25 -28.45 7.14 21.57
C ASP A 25 -27.57 6.91 22.81
N TRP A 26 -26.25 6.81 22.61
CA TRP A 26 -25.30 6.73 23.71
C TRP A 26 -25.35 7.97 24.60
N PHE A 27 -25.35 9.18 24.03
CA PHE A 27 -25.41 10.42 24.80
C PHE A 27 -26.68 10.48 25.66
N MET A 28 -27.82 10.12 25.08
CA MET A 28 -29.12 10.08 25.78
C MET A 28 -29.19 9.02 26.90
N SER A 29 -28.30 8.03 26.88
CA SER A 29 -28.20 7.02 27.95
C SER A 29 -27.37 7.47 29.15
N LEU A 30 -26.63 8.58 29.05
CA LEU A 30 -25.83 9.13 30.13
C LEU A 30 -26.72 9.79 31.19
N LYS A 31 -26.33 9.68 32.45
CA LYS A 31 -26.97 10.42 33.55
C LYS A 31 -26.36 11.80 33.65
N VAL A 32 -27.17 12.80 33.99
CA VAL A 32 -26.69 14.17 34.21
C VAL A 32 -25.62 14.22 35.31
N GLU A 33 -25.73 13.37 36.32
CA GLU A 33 -24.77 13.20 37.41
C GLU A 33 -23.37 12.77 36.95
N ASP A 34 -23.28 12.08 35.81
CA ASP A 34 -22.04 11.54 35.25
C ASP A 34 -21.27 12.55 34.40
N ILE A 35 -21.90 13.65 33.97
CA ILE A 35 -21.34 14.64 33.05
C ILE A 35 -21.50 16.09 33.58
N PRO A 36 -20.98 16.40 34.78
CA PRO A 36 -21.12 17.73 35.35
C PRO A 36 -20.31 18.80 34.60
N THR A 37 -19.36 18.40 33.75
CA THR A 37 -18.54 19.30 32.92
C THR A 37 -18.33 18.73 31.50
N TRP A 38 -17.98 19.61 30.56
CA TRP A 38 -17.52 19.27 29.22
C TRP A 38 -16.33 18.31 29.25
N GLU A 39 -15.39 18.50 30.18
CA GLU A 39 -14.23 17.62 30.30
C GLU A 39 -14.64 16.17 30.65
N ASP A 40 -15.62 16.00 31.53
CA ASP A 40 -16.16 14.68 31.87
C ASP A 40 -16.89 14.02 30.71
N LEU A 41 -17.70 14.80 29.98
CA LEU A 41 -18.37 14.34 28.76
C LEU A 41 -17.36 13.94 27.67
N PHE A 42 -16.36 14.80 27.41
CA PHE A 42 -15.32 14.56 26.41
C PHE A 42 -14.51 13.29 26.72
N ARG A 43 -14.15 13.09 27.99
CA ARG A 43 -13.45 11.88 28.44
C ARG A 43 -14.30 10.63 28.22
N LYS A 44 -15.57 10.64 28.66
CA LYS A 44 -16.50 9.52 28.43
C LYS A 44 -16.73 9.23 26.95
N PHE A 45 -16.87 10.25 26.12
CA PHE A 45 -17.01 10.09 24.68
C PHE A 45 -15.78 9.43 24.06
N THR A 46 -14.59 9.89 24.44
CA THR A 46 -13.33 9.33 23.94
C THR A 46 -13.15 7.88 24.39
N ASP A 47 -13.53 7.54 25.62
CA ASP A 47 -13.48 6.17 26.14
C ASP A 47 -14.49 5.26 25.45
N GLN A 48 -15.74 5.71 25.28
CA GLN A 48 -16.80 4.98 24.59
C GLN A 48 -16.39 4.65 23.16
N TYR A 49 -15.86 5.63 22.43
CA TYR A 49 -15.50 5.52 21.03
C TYR A 49 -14.01 5.30 20.80
N ARG A 50 -13.27 4.84 21.82
CA ARG A 50 -11.83 4.53 21.68
C ARG A 50 -11.55 3.51 20.58
N TYR A 51 -12.53 2.65 20.28
CA TYR A 51 -12.43 1.67 19.19
C TYR A 51 -12.51 2.31 17.80
N CYS A 52 -13.13 3.49 17.68
CA CYS A 52 -13.13 4.28 16.44
C CYS A 52 -11.76 4.92 16.18
N ALA A 53 -11.00 5.20 17.24
CA ALA A 53 -9.59 5.54 17.12
C ALA A 53 -8.85 4.29 16.65
N LYS A 54 -8.72 4.13 15.33
CA LYS A 54 -7.89 3.09 14.73
C LYS A 54 -6.52 3.16 15.39
N ALA A 55 -6.05 2.02 15.91
CA ALA A 55 -4.69 1.92 16.43
C ALA A 55 -3.73 2.50 15.38
N PRO A 56 -2.73 3.29 15.79
CA PRO A 56 -1.65 3.69 14.90
C PRO A 56 -1.11 2.45 14.18
N PRO A 57 -0.90 2.51 12.86
CA PRO A 57 -0.40 1.36 12.12
C PRO A 57 0.95 0.94 12.71
N THR A 58 1.11 -0.35 12.98
CA THR A 58 2.37 -0.89 13.50
C THR A 58 3.46 -0.79 12.43
N LEU A 59 4.73 -0.76 12.86
CA LEU A 59 5.86 -0.77 11.91
C LEU A 59 5.82 -1.99 10.97
N LEU A 60 5.34 -3.14 11.48
CA LEU A 60 5.14 -4.36 10.67
C LEU A 60 4.06 -4.18 9.60
N GLU A 61 2.94 -3.53 9.93
CA GLU A 61 1.91 -3.23 8.94
C GLU A 61 2.37 -2.19 7.91
N LEU A 62 3.27 -1.28 8.28
CA LEU A 62 3.88 -0.34 7.33
C LEU A 62 4.86 -1.05 6.40
N SER A 63 5.66 -2.01 6.87
CA SER A 63 6.64 -2.74 6.04
C SER A 63 6.03 -3.82 5.14
N THR A 64 4.83 -4.31 5.45
CA THR A 64 4.17 -5.39 4.70
C THR A 64 3.12 -4.90 3.69
N LYS A 65 2.83 -3.60 3.66
CA LYS A 65 1.85 -3.00 2.74
C LYS A 65 2.42 -2.81 1.34
N GLU A 66 2.54 -3.93 0.63
CA GLU A 66 3.04 -3.95 -0.74
C GLU A 66 2.14 -3.14 -1.69
N MET A 67 2.78 -2.54 -2.69
CA MET A 67 2.11 -1.91 -3.81
C MET A 67 1.31 -2.94 -4.61
N ALA A 68 0.05 -2.63 -4.94
CA ALA A 68 -0.78 -3.55 -5.73
C ALA A 68 -0.35 -3.55 -7.21
N ARG A 69 -0.56 -4.68 -7.91
CA ARG A 69 -0.27 -4.78 -9.35
C ARG A 69 -1.11 -3.75 -10.13
N GLY A 70 -0.48 -3.01 -11.03
CA GLY A 70 -1.13 -1.99 -11.86
C GLY A 70 -1.56 -0.72 -11.12
N GLN A 71 -1.26 -0.59 -9.82
CA GLN A 71 -1.44 0.67 -9.10
C GLN A 71 -0.44 1.70 -9.60
N LYS A 72 -0.79 2.99 -9.63
CA LYS A 72 0.21 4.04 -9.88
C LYS A 72 1.09 4.25 -8.64
N PHE A 73 2.38 4.44 -8.86
CA PHE A 73 3.34 4.60 -7.78
C PHE A 73 3.05 5.81 -6.89
N GLU A 74 2.70 6.95 -7.47
CA GLU A 74 2.40 8.18 -6.72
C GLU A 74 1.20 8.01 -5.78
N GLU A 75 0.13 7.38 -6.25
CA GLU A 75 -1.08 7.11 -5.45
C GLU A 75 -0.76 6.14 -4.29
N TYR A 76 0.07 5.14 -4.57
CA TYR A 76 0.57 4.21 -3.57
C TYR A 76 1.42 4.92 -2.50
N ALA A 77 2.43 5.69 -2.90
CA ALA A 77 3.36 6.37 -2.01
C ALA A 77 2.66 7.40 -1.12
N ALA A 78 1.74 8.19 -1.69
CA ALA A 78 0.95 9.16 -0.93
C ALA A 78 0.09 8.48 0.15
N LYS A 79 -0.59 7.38 -0.20
CA LYS A 79 -1.41 6.61 0.74
C LYS A 79 -0.56 5.99 1.84
N TRP A 80 0.60 5.43 1.50
CA TRP A 80 1.51 4.84 2.47
C TRP A 80 2.03 5.90 3.45
N ARG A 81 2.47 7.07 2.96
CA ARG A 81 3.01 8.14 3.81
C ARG A 81 1.94 8.76 4.72
N ALA A 82 0.70 8.87 4.25
CA ALA A 82 -0.45 9.27 5.07
C ALA A 82 -0.75 8.28 6.21
N GLN A 83 -0.41 7.00 6.05
CA GLN A 83 -0.51 6.01 7.12
C GLN A 83 0.67 6.09 8.09
N ALA A 84 1.90 6.24 7.57
CA ALA A 84 3.09 6.42 8.40
C ALA A 84 2.98 7.66 9.32
N ALA A 85 2.37 8.75 8.83
CA ALA A 85 2.13 9.97 9.60
C ALA A 85 1.23 9.79 10.84
N LYS A 86 0.48 8.69 10.92
CA LYS A 86 -0.38 8.37 12.08
C LYS A 86 0.38 7.69 13.23
N HIS A 87 1.63 7.29 13.00
CA HIS A 87 2.43 6.60 14.01
C HIS A 87 2.89 7.57 15.10
N ILE A 88 2.77 7.12 16.35
CA ILE A 88 3.24 7.85 17.54
C ILE A 88 4.18 6.89 18.31
N PRO A 89 5.44 7.28 18.57
CA PRO A 89 6.09 8.55 18.20
C PRO A 89 6.30 8.70 16.69
N SER A 90 6.54 9.92 16.20
CA SER A 90 6.75 10.16 14.77
C SER A 90 7.94 9.36 14.22
N ILE A 91 7.76 8.76 13.04
CA ILE A 91 8.81 8.00 12.36
C ILE A 91 9.69 8.98 11.59
N SER A 92 11.02 8.93 11.79
CA SER A 92 11.96 9.79 11.05
C SER A 92 11.92 9.52 9.55
N GLU A 93 12.31 10.50 8.73
CA GLU A 93 12.28 10.34 7.28
C GLU A 93 13.13 9.16 6.78
N ALA A 94 14.33 8.97 7.33
CA ALA A 94 15.20 7.84 7.00
C ALA A 94 14.52 6.49 7.29
N GLN A 95 13.83 6.37 8.44
CA GLN A 95 13.08 5.16 8.77
C GLN A 95 11.86 4.98 7.86
N GLN A 96 11.18 6.06 7.48
CA GLN A 96 10.07 5.98 6.53
C GLN A 96 10.55 5.48 5.16
N ILE A 97 11.69 5.97 4.67
CA ILE A 97 12.30 5.51 3.42
C ILE A 97 12.66 4.02 3.52
N GLN A 98 13.29 3.58 4.61
CA GLN A 98 13.64 2.17 4.82
C GLN A 98 12.41 1.25 4.86
N LEU A 99 11.37 1.64 5.61
CA LEU A 99 10.12 0.87 5.69
C LEU A 99 9.41 0.86 4.33
N PHE A 100 9.36 1.99 3.62
CA PHE A 100 8.79 2.06 2.29
C PHE A 100 9.54 1.15 1.31
N HIS A 101 10.88 1.12 1.35
CA HIS A 101 11.66 0.19 0.53
C HIS A 101 11.27 -1.28 0.71
N SER A 102 10.98 -1.69 1.95
CA SER A 102 10.59 -3.09 2.24
C SER A 102 9.26 -3.51 1.62
N THR A 103 8.42 -2.55 1.22
CA THR A 103 7.13 -2.79 0.57
C THR A 103 7.22 -2.91 -0.95
N LEU A 104 8.36 -2.53 -1.54
CA LEU A 104 8.55 -2.53 -2.99
C LEU A 104 8.94 -3.93 -3.50
N ARG A 105 8.52 -4.25 -4.72
CA ARG A 105 8.86 -5.50 -5.41
C ARG A 105 9.27 -5.28 -6.85
N GLY A 106 9.99 -6.26 -7.40
CA GLY A 106 10.33 -6.32 -8.82
C GLY A 106 11.09 -5.08 -9.30
N VAL A 107 10.66 -4.54 -10.44
CA VAL A 107 11.33 -3.40 -11.09
C VAL A 107 11.39 -2.15 -10.20
N TYR A 108 10.37 -1.92 -9.37
CA TYR A 108 10.35 -0.81 -8.42
C TYR A 108 11.43 -0.96 -7.36
N TYR A 109 11.56 -2.15 -6.77
CA TYR A 109 12.63 -2.41 -5.80
C TYR A 109 14.00 -2.21 -6.44
N SER A 110 14.27 -2.81 -7.60
CA SER A 110 15.59 -2.73 -8.23
C SER A 110 15.96 -1.33 -8.71
N HIS A 111 15.00 -0.60 -9.31
CA HIS A 111 15.27 0.71 -9.90
C HIS A 111 15.31 1.82 -8.85
N LEU A 112 14.52 1.69 -7.78
CA LEU A 112 14.50 2.64 -6.68
C LEU A 112 15.54 2.30 -5.60
N SER A 113 16.26 1.18 -5.71
CA SER A 113 17.37 0.81 -4.79
C SER A 113 18.50 1.84 -4.76
N ALA A 114 18.57 2.75 -5.73
CA ALA A 114 19.48 3.89 -5.68
C ALA A 114 19.14 4.78 -4.47
N TYR A 115 20.14 5.20 -3.71
CA TYR A 115 19.93 5.97 -2.49
C TYR A 115 19.21 7.29 -2.79
N THR A 116 17.98 7.43 -2.30
CA THR A 116 17.21 8.68 -2.33
C THR A 116 17.40 9.43 -1.01
N SER A 117 17.82 10.70 -1.09
CA SER A 117 18.03 11.56 0.09
C SER A 117 16.74 11.93 0.82
N SER A 118 15.61 11.95 0.13
CA SER A 118 14.31 12.29 0.68
C SER A 118 13.19 11.42 0.10
N PHE A 119 12.03 11.41 0.75
CA PHE A 119 10.87 10.69 0.22
C PHE A 119 10.28 11.36 -1.03
N SER A 120 10.48 12.68 -1.19
CA SER A 120 10.07 13.41 -2.39
C SER A 120 10.85 12.93 -3.61
N ASP A 121 12.17 12.77 -3.49
CA ASP A 121 13.03 12.24 -4.55
C ASP A 121 12.60 10.82 -4.94
N LEU A 122 12.21 10.02 -3.95
CA LEU A 122 11.72 8.67 -4.16
C LEU A 122 10.37 8.64 -4.91
N ILE A 123 9.45 9.57 -4.62
CA ILE A 123 8.20 9.72 -5.36
C ILE A 123 8.48 10.10 -6.82
N GLU A 124 9.38 11.06 -7.05
CA GLU A 124 9.73 11.51 -8.40
C GLU A 124 10.35 10.38 -9.23
N ALA A 125 11.34 9.67 -8.67
CA ALA A 125 11.96 8.53 -9.34
C ALA A 125 10.94 7.42 -9.68
N GLY A 126 9.98 7.16 -8.80
CA GLY A 126 8.92 6.19 -9.05
C GLY A 126 7.93 6.63 -10.12
N LYS A 127 7.65 7.93 -10.25
CA LYS A 127 6.81 8.49 -11.32
C LYS A 127 7.49 8.39 -12.69
N GLU A 128 8.79 8.64 -12.76
CA GLU A 128 9.56 8.48 -13.99
C GLU A 128 9.62 7.01 -14.43
N LEU A 129 9.75 6.08 -13.48
CA LEU A 129 9.66 4.64 -13.75
C LEU A 129 8.27 4.25 -14.28
N ASP A 130 7.18 4.71 -13.64
CA ASP A 130 5.80 4.50 -14.13
C ASP A 130 5.63 5.01 -15.57
N LEU A 131 6.21 6.18 -15.89
CA LEU A 131 6.16 6.76 -17.23
C LEU A 131 6.99 5.92 -18.22
N GLY A 132 8.19 5.49 -17.83
CA GLY A 132 9.05 4.62 -18.64
C GLY A 132 8.39 3.28 -18.99
N ILE A 133 7.69 2.67 -18.03
CA ILE A 133 6.90 1.45 -18.23
C ILE A 133 5.75 1.71 -19.21
N LYS A 134 4.96 2.78 -19.00
CA LYS A 134 3.86 3.16 -19.91
C LYS A 134 4.32 3.43 -21.35
N LEU A 135 5.52 3.99 -21.52
CA LEU A 135 6.12 4.28 -22.83
C LEU A 135 6.82 3.06 -23.46
N GLY A 136 6.81 1.89 -22.81
CA GLY A 136 7.47 0.68 -23.29
C GLY A 136 9.00 0.75 -23.29
N ARG A 137 9.59 1.72 -22.56
CA ARG A 137 11.05 1.89 -22.42
C ARG A 137 11.64 1.01 -21.31
N MET A 138 10.79 0.49 -20.42
CA MET A 138 11.16 -0.35 -19.29
C MET A 138 10.23 -1.58 -19.24
N GLU A 139 10.73 -2.70 -18.69
CA GLU A 139 9.92 -3.92 -18.53
C GLU A 139 8.73 -3.65 -17.60
N ASP A 140 7.52 -3.91 -18.10
CA ASP A 140 6.32 -3.93 -17.28
C ASP A 140 6.38 -5.14 -16.33
N PRO A 141 6.27 -4.94 -14.99
CA PRO A 141 6.20 -6.04 -14.03
C PRO A 141 5.02 -6.99 -14.27
N THR A 142 4.05 -6.61 -15.11
CA THR A 142 2.87 -7.40 -15.49
C THR A 142 3.19 -8.49 -16.54
N ASN A 143 4.33 -8.42 -17.25
CA ASN A 143 4.61 -9.26 -18.42
C ASN A 143 5.40 -10.56 -18.15
N LYS A 144 5.67 -10.92 -16.88
CA LYS A 144 6.41 -12.16 -16.53
C LYS A 144 5.50 -13.32 -16.11
N GLY A 145 4.40 -13.50 -16.84
CA GLY A 145 3.63 -14.74 -16.87
C GLY A 145 3.23 -15.01 -18.31
N ASP A 146 3.69 -16.12 -18.88
CA ASP A 146 3.30 -16.66 -20.19
C ASP A 146 4.16 -16.29 -21.43
N GLU A 147 5.48 -16.21 -21.32
CA GLU A 147 6.37 -16.49 -22.47
C GLU A 147 7.57 -17.36 -22.07
N SER A 148 7.30 -18.54 -21.52
CA SER A 148 8.28 -19.62 -21.43
C SER A 148 7.65 -20.93 -21.86
N SER A 149 7.39 -21.06 -23.17
CA SER A 149 7.28 -22.33 -23.91
C SER A 149 6.88 -22.04 -25.35
N LYS A 150 7.84 -21.64 -26.21
CA LYS A 150 7.85 -21.90 -27.66
C LYS A 150 9.13 -21.36 -28.31
N LYS A 151 10.28 -21.86 -27.85
CA LYS A 151 11.45 -21.94 -28.72
C LYS A 151 12.21 -23.21 -28.42
N VAL A 152 11.59 -24.36 -28.74
CA VAL A 152 12.34 -25.59 -28.95
C VAL A 152 13.17 -25.37 -30.21
N LEU A 153 14.48 -25.48 -30.02
CA LEU A 153 15.49 -25.38 -31.05
C LEU A 153 15.15 -26.27 -32.24
N SER A 154 15.21 -25.70 -33.44
CA SER A 154 15.30 -26.45 -34.69
C SER A 154 16.65 -27.20 -34.75
N ALA A 155 16.63 -28.49 -34.44
CA ALA A 155 17.71 -29.42 -34.75
C ALA A 155 17.58 -29.90 -36.22
N PRO A 156 18.67 -30.10 -36.98
CA PRO A 156 18.59 -30.67 -38.31
C PRO A 156 18.24 -32.17 -38.22
N HIS A 157 17.21 -32.55 -38.97
CA HIS A 157 16.73 -33.91 -39.08
C HIS A 157 17.71 -34.74 -39.93
N PHE A 158 18.54 -35.60 -39.30
CA PHE A 158 19.20 -36.68 -40.02
C PHE A 158 18.19 -37.83 -40.19
N GLY A 159 17.78 -38.09 -41.43
CA GLY A 159 16.96 -39.24 -41.80
C GLY A 159 17.78 -40.54 -41.86
N PRO A 160 17.12 -41.72 -41.76
CA PRO A 160 17.82 -43.02 -41.74
C PRO A 160 18.32 -43.41 -43.13
N PRO A 161 19.35 -44.27 -43.25
CA PRO A 161 19.86 -44.69 -44.55
C PRO A 161 18.86 -45.63 -45.23
N ALA A 162 18.49 -45.29 -46.47
CA ALA A 162 17.72 -46.15 -47.34
C ALA A 162 18.57 -47.35 -47.78
N SER A 163 18.06 -48.55 -47.50
CA SER A 163 18.56 -49.81 -48.03
C SER A 163 18.03 -50.00 -49.45
N HIS A 164 18.92 -49.94 -50.44
CA HIS A 164 18.64 -50.50 -51.76
C HIS A 164 19.74 -51.47 -52.16
N GLY A 165 19.36 -52.74 -52.20
CA GLY A 165 20.15 -53.79 -52.80
C GLY A 165 19.88 -53.93 -54.29
N ARG A 166 20.89 -54.54 -54.93
CA ARG A 166 20.88 -55.37 -56.16
C ARG A 166 21.00 -54.64 -57.50
N THR A 167 22.11 -54.91 -58.21
CA THR A 167 22.26 -55.85 -59.38
C THR A 167 23.74 -55.81 -59.83
N SER A 168 24.48 -56.92 -59.75
CA SER A 168 24.82 -57.87 -60.83
C SER A 168 25.71 -57.32 -61.95
N ASP A 169 26.96 -57.83 -62.06
CA ASP A 169 27.60 -58.36 -63.30
C ASP A 169 29.03 -58.89 -62.94
N GLN A 170 29.35 -60.20 -63.05
CA GLN A 170 29.77 -61.00 -64.23
C GLN A 170 31.28 -60.81 -64.56
N GLY A 171 32.17 -61.72 -64.13
CA GLY A 171 32.66 -62.91 -64.88
C GLY A 171 34.17 -62.71 -65.21
N PRO A 172 34.87 -63.61 -65.93
CA PRO A 172 34.69 -65.05 -66.17
C PRO A 172 35.48 -65.95 -65.20
#